data_AF-A0A2J0M454-F1
#
_entry.id   AF-A0A2J0M454-F1
#
_cell.length_a   1.000
_cell.length_b   1.000
_cell.length_c   1.000
_cell.angle_alpha   90.00
_cell.angle_beta   90.00
_cell.angle_gamma   90.00
#
_symmetry.space_group_name_H-M   'P 1'
#
loop_
_entity.id
_entity.type
_entity.pdbx_description
1 polymer ?
#
loop_
_entity_poly.entity_id
_entity_poly.type
_entity_poly.pdbx_seq_one_letter_code
_entity_poly.pdbx_strand_id
1 'polypeptide(L)'
;NEKRIILEKDKKKNKEKKLDYLLPLEDPGEFFQKEDIPYFDPEEELKKIHSELKNLPLEKQSEIREIRHEKIKNFKEKLVFQKIGIAKTAAYLEDFIHKDPDTSFKELFKIVKENRKKYALNDKQVDIFKTSIGGYRKKHLIIEKYEKKHKNTSTKEFFKDIFGFYPKGKIELIVKPITFYWKCFNFEDFCQASGFPPKEAKKVAGYKLGFSKIPELNGLINIENSSISDFLKDKNYSKKVQLHEEQHSIEEIFKGGDLEFQKNKIDVKKVKFNIPAIEKIKADIYDLYDLYDPCIKNEILAHLKEESRNFKKIEVILTKKGGGYDFIKKTDFKNLYLKLLEKEIKKIYVSEKDKKMLKEIIQKMFNNTLKQIEKEYPQKISSFIRAAKNLSKFLPKREELVWLLSIEPIKKWSRLARFFQEVIDRGLTSGNSRGQTSERFFN
;
A
#
# COMPACT_ATOMS: atom_id res chain seq x y z
N ASN A 1 23.30 -34.15 -16.63
CA ASN A 1 23.14 -33.01 -17.57
C ASN A 1 21.73 -32.91 -18.15
N GLU A 2 21.08 -33.99 -18.57
CA GLU A 2 19.74 -33.95 -19.17
C GLU A 2 18.63 -33.38 -18.26
N LYS A 3 18.60 -33.74 -16.97
CA LYS A 3 17.66 -33.14 -16.00
C LYS A 3 17.82 -31.63 -15.83
N ARG A 4 19.03 -31.09 -16.06
CA ARG A 4 19.32 -29.65 -15.96
C ARG A 4 18.85 -28.91 -17.22
N ILE A 5 19.00 -29.54 -18.39
CA ILE A 5 18.51 -29.05 -19.68
C ILE A 5 16.98 -29.03 -19.73
N ILE A 6 16.30 -30.03 -19.16
CA ILE A 6 14.83 -30.06 -19.05
C ILE A 6 14.33 -28.92 -18.16
N LEU A 7 14.96 -28.71 -16.99
CA LEU A 7 14.58 -27.63 -16.07
C LEU A 7 14.82 -26.22 -16.63
N GLU A 8 15.84 -26.03 -17.47
CA GLU A 8 16.10 -24.75 -18.14
C GLU A 8 15.17 -24.52 -19.33
N LYS A 9 14.81 -25.57 -20.08
CA LYS A 9 13.79 -25.50 -21.13
C LYS A 9 12.42 -25.14 -20.56
N ASP A 10 12.02 -25.73 -19.43
CA ASP A 10 10.74 -25.40 -18.77
C ASP A 10 10.71 -23.98 -18.19
N LYS A 11 11.86 -23.47 -17.70
CA LYS A 11 11.99 -22.06 -17.27
C LYS A 11 11.92 -21.08 -18.44
N LYS A 12 12.48 -21.43 -19.60
CA LYS A 12 12.40 -20.60 -20.82
C LYS A 12 10.98 -20.62 -21.41
N LYS A 13 10.35 -21.79 -21.50
CA LYS A 13 8.98 -21.96 -21.99
C LYS A 13 7.94 -21.25 -21.10
N ASN A 14 8.15 -21.20 -19.78
CA ASN A 14 7.32 -20.41 -18.87
C ASN A 14 7.62 -18.90 -18.87
N LYS A 15 8.79 -18.47 -19.34
CA LYS A 15 9.11 -17.04 -19.54
C LYS A 15 8.49 -16.52 -20.84
N GLU A 16 8.57 -17.29 -21.92
CA GLU A 16 8.01 -16.93 -23.24
C GLU A 16 6.48 -16.95 -23.23
N LYS A 17 5.84 -17.96 -22.60
CA LYS A 17 4.37 -17.94 -22.39
C LYS A 17 3.86 -16.79 -21.52
N LYS A 18 4.73 -16.05 -20.82
CA LYS A 18 4.30 -14.96 -19.94
C LYS A 18 4.09 -13.63 -20.69
N LEU A 19 4.51 -13.53 -21.96
CA LEU A 19 4.40 -12.29 -22.75
C LEU A 19 3.24 -12.28 -23.76
N ASP A 20 2.74 -13.43 -24.23
CA ASP A 20 1.69 -13.51 -25.27
C ASP A 20 0.26 -13.19 -24.79
N TYR A 21 0.06 -12.90 -23.50
CA TYR A 21 -1.26 -12.55 -22.94
C TYR A 21 -1.48 -11.03 -22.79
N LEU A 22 -0.65 -10.21 -23.44
CA LEU A 22 -0.97 -8.80 -23.62
C LEU A 22 -2.13 -8.73 -24.62
N LEU A 23 -3.37 -8.77 -24.11
CA LEU A 23 -4.51 -8.19 -24.81
C LEU A 23 -4.02 -6.87 -25.43
N PRO A 24 -4.34 -6.57 -26.71
CA PRO A 24 -3.98 -5.31 -27.31
C PRO A 24 -4.61 -4.20 -26.47
N LEU A 25 -3.83 -3.68 -25.53
CA LEU A 25 -4.16 -2.46 -24.83
C LEU A 25 -4.07 -1.42 -25.94
N GLU A 26 -5.19 -0.75 -26.22
CA GLU A 26 -5.20 0.44 -27.08
C GLU A 26 -3.95 1.24 -26.75
N ASP A 27 -3.07 1.45 -27.74
CA ASP A 27 -1.78 2.08 -27.49
C ASP A 27 -2.06 3.44 -26.82
N PRO A 28 -1.65 3.62 -25.55
CA PRO A 28 -1.89 4.87 -24.86
C PRO A 28 -1.11 6.02 -25.49
N GLY A 29 -0.30 5.79 -26.52
CA GLY A 29 0.48 6.77 -27.28
C GLY A 29 -0.35 7.64 -28.23
N GLU A 30 -1.45 7.15 -28.81
CA GLU A 30 -2.18 7.88 -29.87
C GLU A 30 -3.08 9.02 -29.37
N PHE A 31 -3.25 9.20 -28.06
CA PHE A 31 -4.24 10.14 -27.49
C PHE A 31 -3.67 11.45 -26.91
N PHE A 32 -2.39 11.78 -27.16
CA PHE A 32 -1.73 12.84 -26.41
C PHE A 32 -1.00 13.86 -27.26
N GLN A 33 -1.72 14.92 -27.62
CA GLN A 33 -1.10 16.23 -27.84
C GLN A 33 -0.73 16.81 -26.46
N LYS A 34 0.51 17.31 -26.32
CA LYS A 34 0.92 18.06 -25.12
C LYS A 34 0.10 19.35 -25.05
N GLU A 35 -0.93 19.37 -24.23
CA GLU A 35 -1.63 20.61 -23.86
C GLU A 35 -0.73 21.41 -22.90
N ASP A 36 -0.50 22.69 -23.18
CA ASP A 36 0.21 23.61 -22.28
C ASP A 36 -0.72 24.00 -21.12
N ILE A 37 -0.83 23.10 -20.14
CA ILE A 37 -1.68 23.27 -18.96
C ILE A 37 -0.79 23.73 -17.80
N PRO A 38 -1.12 24.85 -17.13
CA PRO A 38 -0.41 25.29 -15.93
C PRO A 38 -0.38 24.19 -14.87
N TYR A 39 0.82 23.80 -14.41
CA TYR A 39 1.02 22.83 -13.35
C TYR A 39 1.94 23.36 -12.24
N PHE A 40 1.90 22.71 -11.09
CA PHE A 40 2.79 22.99 -9.98
C PHE A 40 3.78 21.82 -9.82
N ASP A 41 5.06 22.04 -10.07
CA ASP A 41 6.11 21.08 -9.71
C ASP A 41 6.81 21.49 -8.41
N PRO A 42 6.66 20.70 -7.33
CA PRO A 42 7.25 21.07 -6.04
C PRO A 42 8.78 21.15 -6.05
N GLU A 43 9.47 20.35 -6.87
CA GLU A 43 10.93 20.37 -6.93
C GLU A 43 11.43 21.59 -7.69
N GLU A 44 10.78 21.95 -8.79
CA GLU A 44 11.10 23.14 -9.57
C GLU A 44 10.81 24.44 -8.81
N GLU A 45 9.66 24.54 -8.14
CA GLU A 45 9.32 25.73 -7.34
C GLU A 45 10.31 25.91 -6.17
N LEU A 46 10.74 24.83 -5.50
CA LEU A 46 11.74 24.94 -4.43
C LEU A 46 13.11 25.36 -4.94
N LYS A 47 13.54 24.87 -6.11
CA LYS A 47 14.77 25.30 -6.77
C LYS A 47 14.69 26.78 -7.13
N LYS A 48 13.55 27.22 -7.69
CA LYS A 48 13.28 28.62 -8.02
C LYS A 48 13.35 29.52 -6.79
N ILE A 49 12.67 29.14 -5.69
CA ILE A 49 12.74 29.88 -4.42
C ILE A 49 14.19 29.95 -3.92
N HIS A 50 14.96 28.86 -3.99
CA HIS A 50 16.36 28.88 -3.59
C HIS A 50 17.22 29.80 -4.46
N SER A 51 17.07 29.76 -5.79
CA SER A 51 17.84 30.62 -6.70
C SER A 51 17.53 32.09 -6.51
N GLU A 52 16.24 32.42 -6.34
CA GLU A 52 15.81 33.80 -6.10
C GLU A 52 16.38 34.33 -4.77
N LEU A 53 16.31 33.55 -3.70
CA LEU A 53 16.83 33.96 -2.38
C LEU A 53 18.36 34.05 -2.34
N LYS A 54 19.07 33.22 -3.12
CA LYS A 54 20.54 33.24 -3.18
C LYS A 54 21.09 34.51 -3.82
N ASN A 55 20.34 35.13 -4.72
CA ASN A 55 20.77 36.30 -5.48
C ASN A 55 20.42 37.64 -4.80
N LEU A 56 19.84 37.62 -3.59
CA LEU A 56 19.48 38.84 -2.87
C LEU A 56 20.68 39.42 -2.08
N PRO A 57 20.84 40.76 -2.03
CA PRO A 57 21.94 41.41 -1.31
C PRO A 57 21.94 41.12 0.19
N LEU A 58 23.12 40.86 0.77
CA LEU A 58 23.27 40.53 2.19
C LEU A 58 22.89 41.68 3.12
N GLU A 59 22.86 42.93 2.65
CA GLU A 59 22.43 44.07 3.48
C GLU A 59 20.93 44.02 3.81
N LYS A 60 20.14 43.20 3.10
CA LYS A 60 18.68 43.07 3.26
C LYS A 60 18.23 41.81 4.01
N GLN A 61 19.03 41.34 4.98
CA GLN A 61 18.75 40.07 5.68
C GLN A 61 17.35 39.97 6.30
N SER A 62 16.79 41.05 6.85
CA SER A 62 15.43 41.03 7.41
C SER A 62 14.37 40.84 6.32
N GLU A 63 14.45 41.61 5.23
CA GLU A 63 13.55 41.49 4.07
C GLU A 63 13.67 40.10 3.41
N ILE A 64 14.88 39.54 3.30
CA ILE A 64 15.11 38.20 2.77
C ILE A 64 14.37 37.14 3.61
N ARG A 65 14.37 37.29 4.95
CA ARG A 65 13.65 36.38 5.83
C ARG A 65 12.15 36.46 5.59
N GLU A 66 11.59 37.66 5.46
CA GLU A 66 10.16 37.87 5.19
C GLU A 66 9.75 37.28 3.83
N ILE A 67 10.49 37.62 2.76
CA ILE A 67 10.27 37.08 1.41
C ILE A 67 10.37 35.55 1.41
N ARG A 68 11.36 34.99 2.13
CA ARG A 68 11.50 33.54 2.28
C ARG A 68 10.30 32.95 3.00
N HIS A 69 9.84 33.56 4.08
CA HIS A 69 8.69 33.09 4.84
C HIS A 69 7.43 33.08 3.97
N GLU A 70 7.19 34.13 3.19
CA GLU A 70 6.04 34.24 2.29
C GLU A 70 6.13 33.22 1.12
N LYS A 71 7.27 33.14 0.44
CA LYS A 71 7.46 32.17 -0.66
C LYS A 71 7.30 30.72 -0.19
N ILE A 72 7.88 30.38 0.97
CA ILE A 72 7.71 29.06 1.56
C ILE A 72 6.26 28.84 1.97
N LYS A 73 5.56 29.83 2.51
CA LYS A 73 4.13 29.74 2.83
C LYS A 73 3.31 29.38 1.59
N ASN A 74 3.44 30.16 0.51
CA ASN A 74 2.73 29.94 -0.74
C ASN A 74 3.05 28.56 -1.35
N PHE A 75 4.32 28.15 -1.29
CA PHE A 75 4.74 26.80 -1.68
C PHE A 75 3.99 25.71 -0.89
N LYS A 76 3.88 25.86 0.44
CA LYS A 76 3.21 24.89 1.30
C LYS A 76 1.72 24.79 0.99
N GLU A 77 1.06 25.92 0.77
CA GLU A 77 -0.37 25.99 0.40
C GLU A 77 -0.64 25.28 -0.92
N LYS A 78 0.15 25.59 -1.97
CA LYS A 78 0.08 24.90 -3.26
C LYS A 78 0.30 23.38 -3.12
N LEU A 79 1.27 22.98 -2.30
CA LEU A 79 1.57 21.56 -2.07
C LEU A 79 0.44 20.82 -1.35
N VAL A 80 -0.18 21.44 -0.34
CA VAL A 80 -1.37 20.87 0.34
C VAL A 80 -2.53 20.75 -0.65
N PHE A 81 -2.81 21.80 -1.41
CA PHE A 81 -3.87 21.82 -2.40
C PHE A 81 -3.71 20.70 -3.45
N GLN A 82 -2.51 20.56 -4.01
CA GLN A 82 -2.20 19.51 -4.98
C GLN A 82 -2.38 18.11 -4.36
N LYS A 83 -1.91 17.88 -3.13
CA LYS A 83 -2.06 16.58 -2.44
C LYS A 83 -3.52 16.21 -2.18
N ILE A 84 -4.34 17.19 -1.77
CA ILE A 84 -5.79 17.01 -1.65
C ILE A 84 -6.39 16.67 -3.01
N GLY A 85 -5.97 17.35 -4.08
CA GLY A 85 -6.38 17.08 -5.45
C GLY A 85 -6.11 15.65 -5.91
N ILE A 86 -4.90 15.13 -5.66
CA ILE A 86 -4.53 13.74 -5.95
C ILE A 86 -5.45 12.79 -5.18
N ALA A 87 -5.63 13.01 -3.87
CA ALA A 87 -6.46 12.16 -3.04
C ALA A 87 -7.93 12.13 -3.48
N LYS A 88 -8.49 13.30 -3.81
CA LYS A 88 -9.86 13.44 -4.35
C LYS A 88 -10.03 12.76 -5.69
N THR A 89 -9.06 12.94 -6.59
CA THR A 89 -9.07 12.30 -7.92
C THR A 89 -9.08 10.78 -7.77
N ALA A 90 -8.21 10.22 -6.91
CA ALA A 90 -8.15 8.79 -6.67
C ALA A 90 -9.43 8.24 -6.02
N ALA A 91 -9.97 8.94 -5.02
CA ALA A 91 -11.24 8.56 -4.39
C ALA A 91 -12.40 8.56 -5.39
N TYR A 92 -12.47 9.58 -6.24
CA TYR A 92 -13.52 9.68 -7.25
C TYR A 92 -13.38 8.61 -8.34
N LEU A 93 -12.17 8.32 -8.80
CA LEU A 93 -11.91 7.20 -9.72
C LEU A 93 -12.34 5.87 -9.11
N GLU A 94 -12.01 5.63 -7.84
CA GLU A 94 -12.43 4.44 -7.11
C GLU A 94 -13.96 4.33 -7.05
N ASP A 95 -14.66 5.41 -6.65
CA ASP A 95 -16.13 5.42 -6.63
C ASP A 95 -16.72 5.18 -8.02
N PHE A 96 -16.09 5.72 -9.06
CA PHE A 96 -16.53 5.58 -10.45
C PHE A 96 -16.43 4.13 -10.93
N ILE A 97 -15.29 3.45 -10.71
CA ILE A 97 -15.11 2.04 -11.10
C ILE A 97 -15.99 1.06 -10.32
N HIS A 98 -16.45 1.43 -9.13
CA HIS A 98 -17.42 0.61 -8.39
C HIS A 98 -18.85 0.75 -8.94
N LYS A 99 -19.19 1.93 -9.47
CA LYS A 99 -20.50 2.20 -10.07
C LYS A 99 -20.60 1.66 -11.49
N ASP A 100 -19.52 1.81 -12.25
CA ASP A 100 -19.39 1.35 -13.64
C ASP A 100 -18.03 0.67 -13.84
N PRO A 101 -17.92 -0.64 -13.57
CA PRO A 101 -16.66 -1.38 -13.73
C PRO A 101 -16.21 -1.50 -15.20
N ASP A 102 -17.15 -1.52 -16.14
CA ASP A 102 -16.86 -1.75 -17.56
C ASP A 102 -16.30 -0.50 -18.25
N THR A 103 -16.33 0.65 -17.57
CA THR A 103 -15.93 1.95 -18.10
C THR A 103 -14.56 1.96 -18.77
N SER A 104 -14.45 2.72 -19.86
CA SER A 104 -13.26 2.72 -20.71
C SER A 104 -12.06 3.41 -20.06
N PHE A 105 -10.86 3.09 -20.54
CA PHE A 105 -9.64 3.81 -20.15
C PHE A 105 -9.78 5.31 -20.41
N LYS A 106 -10.36 5.68 -21.57
CA LYS A 106 -10.52 7.07 -22.01
C LYS A 106 -11.41 7.87 -21.05
N GLU A 107 -12.51 7.27 -20.57
CA GLU A 107 -13.41 7.92 -19.62
C GLU A 107 -12.75 8.12 -18.25
N LEU A 108 -12.09 7.09 -17.72
CA LEU A 108 -11.32 7.22 -16.47
C LEU A 108 -10.22 8.27 -16.61
N PHE A 109 -9.53 8.31 -17.74
CA PHE A 109 -8.44 9.26 -17.95
C PHE A 109 -8.93 10.69 -18.17
N LYS A 110 -10.14 10.88 -18.71
CA LYS A 110 -10.79 12.20 -18.81
C LYS A 110 -10.93 12.85 -17.44
N ILE A 111 -11.34 12.08 -16.42
CA ILE A 111 -11.42 12.53 -15.02
C ILE A 111 -10.06 13.06 -14.55
N VAL A 112 -8.97 12.36 -14.88
CA VAL A 112 -7.61 12.79 -14.51
C VAL A 112 -7.23 14.09 -15.22
N LYS A 113 -7.55 14.24 -16.51
CA LYS A 113 -7.27 15.48 -17.28
C LYS A 113 -8.02 16.69 -16.70
N GLU A 114 -9.29 16.52 -16.33
CA GLU A 114 -10.09 17.58 -15.72
C GLU A 114 -9.50 17.99 -14.36
N ASN A 115 -9.13 17.01 -13.53
CA ASN A 115 -8.52 17.26 -12.23
C ASN A 115 -7.08 17.78 -12.32
N ARG A 116 -6.34 17.48 -13.40
CA ARG A 116 -5.02 18.07 -13.68
C ARG A 116 -5.12 19.58 -13.73
N LYS A 117 -6.09 20.12 -14.48
CA LYS A 117 -6.35 21.56 -14.60
C LYS A 117 -6.76 22.15 -13.26
N LYS A 118 -7.68 21.49 -12.54
CA LYS A 118 -8.20 21.97 -11.25
C LYS A 118 -7.15 22.01 -10.14
N TYR A 119 -6.29 20.99 -10.05
CA TYR A 119 -5.36 20.80 -8.93
C TYR A 119 -3.89 21.01 -9.28
N ALA A 120 -3.61 21.55 -10.47
CA ALA A 120 -2.27 21.81 -10.98
C ALA A 120 -1.36 20.57 -10.91
N LEU A 121 -1.87 19.39 -11.29
CA LEU A 121 -1.11 18.15 -11.27
C LEU A 121 0.01 18.21 -12.31
N ASN A 122 1.23 17.78 -11.95
CA ASN A 122 2.34 17.71 -12.91
C ASN A 122 2.29 16.42 -13.75
N ASP A 123 3.11 16.35 -14.81
CA ASP A 123 3.12 15.21 -15.73
C ASP A 123 3.41 13.88 -15.02
N LYS A 124 4.38 13.86 -14.08
CA LYS A 124 4.71 12.65 -13.30
C LYS A 124 3.50 12.12 -12.53
N GLN A 125 2.70 13.00 -11.94
CA GLN A 125 1.48 12.62 -11.21
C GLN A 125 0.40 12.08 -12.16
N VAL A 126 0.23 12.70 -13.32
CA VAL A 126 -0.70 12.26 -14.36
C VAL A 126 -0.31 10.88 -14.89
N ASP A 127 0.99 10.61 -15.09
CA ASP A 127 1.51 9.32 -15.53
C ASP A 127 1.29 8.21 -14.50
N ILE A 128 1.37 8.52 -13.20
CA ILE A 128 1.01 7.58 -12.13
C ILE A 128 -0.46 7.18 -12.24
N PHE A 129 -1.37 8.14 -12.44
CA PHE A 129 -2.79 7.83 -12.69
C PHE A 129 -2.98 7.01 -13.97
N LYS A 130 -2.32 7.39 -15.06
CA LYS A 130 -2.34 6.67 -16.35
C LYS A 130 -1.99 5.19 -16.15
N THR A 131 -0.87 4.94 -15.47
CA THR A 131 -0.37 3.60 -15.16
C THR A 131 -1.35 2.83 -14.28
N SER A 132 -1.92 3.49 -13.27
CA SER A 132 -2.89 2.90 -12.34
C SER A 132 -4.18 2.49 -13.05
N ILE A 133 -4.73 3.35 -13.92
CA ILE A 133 -5.92 3.06 -14.73
C ILE A 133 -5.65 1.88 -15.68
N GLY A 134 -4.48 1.83 -16.32
CA GLY A 134 -4.08 0.70 -17.17
C GLY A 134 -3.98 -0.61 -16.38
N GLY A 135 -3.39 -0.55 -15.17
CA GLY A 135 -3.33 -1.69 -14.25
C GLY A 135 -4.71 -2.18 -13.81
N TYR A 136 -5.63 -1.26 -13.53
CA TYR A 136 -7.04 -1.57 -13.26
C TYR A 136 -7.69 -2.29 -14.44
N ARG A 137 -7.67 -1.69 -15.65
CA ARG A 137 -8.31 -2.27 -16.84
C ARG A 137 -7.80 -3.67 -17.14
N LYS A 138 -6.48 -3.89 -17.03
CA LYS A 138 -5.89 -5.22 -17.22
C LYS A 138 -6.46 -6.25 -16.24
N LYS A 139 -6.58 -5.91 -14.95
CA LYS A 139 -7.13 -6.80 -13.92
C LYS A 139 -8.63 -7.03 -14.13
N HIS A 140 -9.38 -5.98 -14.46
CA HIS A 140 -10.81 -6.06 -14.70
C HIS A 140 -11.14 -6.97 -15.90
N LEU A 141 -10.43 -6.84 -17.02
CA LEU A 141 -10.60 -7.71 -18.19
C LEU A 141 -10.34 -9.20 -17.88
N ILE A 142 -9.44 -9.50 -16.94
CA ILE A 142 -9.23 -10.87 -16.46
C ILE A 142 -10.47 -11.34 -15.69
N ILE A 143 -10.99 -10.54 -14.76
CA ILE A 143 -12.22 -10.86 -14.02
C ILE A 143 -13.39 -11.11 -14.98
N GLU A 144 -13.63 -10.19 -15.91
CA GLU A 144 -14.70 -10.28 -16.90
C GLU A 144 -14.57 -11.54 -17.77
N LYS A 145 -13.36 -11.87 -18.23
CA LYS A 145 -13.07 -13.10 -18.98
C LYS A 145 -13.50 -14.35 -18.22
N TYR A 146 -13.14 -14.46 -16.94
CA TYR A 146 -13.48 -15.65 -16.14
C TYR A 146 -14.93 -15.65 -15.67
N GLU A 147 -15.52 -14.49 -15.39
CA GLU A 147 -16.95 -14.38 -15.10
C GLU A 147 -17.78 -14.87 -16.28
N LYS A 148 -17.49 -14.41 -17.50
CA LYS A 148 -18.17 -14.87 -18.72
C LYS A 148 -17.96 -16.36 -18.97
N LYS A 149 -16.73 -16.86 -18.81
CA LYS A 149 -16.40 -18.28 -18.98
C LYS A 149 -17.18 -19.19 -18.03
N HIS A 150 -17.42 -18.73 -16.80
CA HIS A 150 -18.07 -19.52 -15.74
C HIS A 150 -19.53 -19.14 -15.51
N LYS A 151 -20.14 -18.28 -16.35
CA LYS A 151 -21.55 -17.87 -16.23
C LYS A 151 -22.54 -19.04 -16.22
N ASN A 152 -22.20 -20.12 -16.93
CA ASN A 152 -23.01 -21.35 -17.02
C ASN A 152 -22.46 -22.50 -16.18
N THR A 153 -21.38 -22.27 -15.43
CA THR A 153 -20.74 -23.26 -14.57
C THR A 153 -21.26 -23.10 -13.16
N SER A 154 -21.48 -24.21 -12.43
CA SER A 154 -21.86 -24.09 -11.03
C SER A 154 -20.76 -23.40 -10.22
N THR A 155 -21.13 -22.59 -9.23
CA THR A 155 -20.19 -21.91 -8.33
C THR A 155 -19.20 -22.88 -7.67
N LYS A 156 -19.60 -24.13 -7.42
CA LYS A 156 -18.75 -25.19 -6.86
C LYS A 156 -17.69 -25.70 -7.83
N GLU A 157 -18.03 -25.83 -9.11
CA GLU A 157 -17.05 -26.20 -10.14
C GLU A 157 -16.02 -25.08 -10.34
N PHE A 158 -16.46 -23.81 -10.39
CA PHE A 158 -15.52 -22.71 -10.49
C PHE A 158 -14.60 -22.58 -9.26
N PHE A 159 -15.14 -22.83 -8.06
CA PHE A 159 -14.33 -22.94 -6.84
C PHE A 159 -13.26 -24.04 -6.98
N LYS A 160 -13.64 -25.23 -7.46
CA LYS A 160 -12.70 -26.32 -7.71
C LYS A 160 -11.63 -25.95 -8.74
N ASP A 161 -11.98 -25.24 -9.79
CA ASP A 161 -11.01 -24.80 -10.80
C ASP A 161 -9.96 -23.84 -10.21
N ILE A 162 -10.37 -22.96 -9.28
CA ILE A 162 -9.48 -22.01 -8.62
C ILE A 162 -8.60 -22.69 -7.56
N PHE A 163 -9.19 -23.54 -6.72
CA PHE A 163 -8.56 -24.05 -5.49
C PHE A 163 -8.06 -25.50 -5.60
N GLY A 164 -8.53 -26.25 -6.59
CA GLY A 164 -8.17 -27.65 -6.84
C GLY A 164 -8.96 -28.67 -6.00
N PHE A 165 -10.05 -28.27 -5.34
CA PHE A 165 -10.90 -29.16 -4.55
C PHE A 165 -12.36 -28.67 -4.53
N TYR A 166 -13.31 -29.58 -4.35
CA TYR A 166 -14.71 -29.22 -4.16
C TYR A 166 -14.97 -28.70 -2.73
N PRO A 167 -15.77 -27.63 -2.57
CA PRO A 167 -16.12 -27.13 -1.24
C PRO A 167 -16.98 -28.16 -0.50
N LYS A 168 -16.67 -28.40 0.78
CA LYS A 168 -17.48 -29.25 1.66
C LYS A 168 -18.75 -28.53 2.13
N GLY A 169 -18.68 -27.22 2.30
CA GLY A 169 -19.78 -26.39 2.78
C GLY A 169 -20.44 -25.51 1.73
N LYS A 170 -21.31 -24.62 2.22
CA LYS A 170 -21.85 -23.52 1.41
C LYS A 170 -20.71 -22.54 1.07
N ILE A 171 -20.72 -22.08 -0.18
CA ILE A 171 -19.87 -20.98 -0.65
C ILE A 171 -20.71 -19.96 -1.40
N GLU A 172 -20.29 -18.70 -1.37
CA GLU A 172 -20.85 -17.64 -2.20
C GLU A 172 -19.74 -16.92 -2.95
N LEU A 173 -19.96 -16.64 -4.24
CA LEU A 173 -19.07 -15.84 -5.06
C LEU A 173 -19.69 -14.46 -5.23
N ILE A 174 -18.91 -13.42 -4.93
CA ILE A 174 -19.21 -12.03 -5.28
C ILE A 174 -18.16 -11.57 -6.27
N VAL A 175 -18.58 -11.17 -7.46
CA VAL A 175 -17.70 -10.57 -8.46
C VAL A 175 -17.54 -9.09 -8.13
N LYS A 176 -16.29 -8.63 -8.02
CA LYS A 176 -15.91 -7.23 -7.79
C LYS A 176 -15.18 -6.69 -9.01
N PRO A 177 -15.01 -5.35 -9.13
CA PRO A 177 -14.37 -4.76 -10.31
C PRO A 177 -13.01 -5.37 -10.66
N ILE A 178 -12.23 -5.83 -9.67
CA ILE A 178 -10.87 -6.34 -9.89
C ILE A 178 -10.57 -7.65 -9.17
N THR A 179 -11.54 -8.21 -8.46
CA THR A 179 -11.35 -9.46 -7.70
C THR A 179 -12.57 -10.36 -7.75
N PHE A 180 -12.32 -11.66 -7.55
CA PHE A 180 -13.34 -12.60 -7.09
C PHE A 180 -13.31 -12.66 -5.57
N TYR A 181 -14.43 -12.39 -4.92
CA TYR A 181 -14.58 -12.45 -3.47
C TYR A 181 -15.40 -13.68 -3.08
N TRP A 182 -14.75 -14.65 -2.46
CA TRP A 182 -15.36 -15.92 -2.05
C TRP A 182 -15.69 -15.92 -0.56
N LYS A 183 -16.93 -16.24 -0.22
CA LYS A 183 -17.34 -16.51 1.16
C LYS A 183 -17.32 -18.00 1.45
N CYS A 184 -16.53 -18.41 2.43
CA CYS A 184 -16.45 -19.80 2.87
C CYS A 184 -17.20 -19.96 4.20
N PHE A 185 -18.37 -20.58 4.18
CA PHE A 185 -19.17 -20.81 5.40
C PHE A 185 -18.68 -22.04 6.18
N ASN A 186 -17.89 -22.90 5.56
CA ASN A 186 -17.19 -24.00 6.23
C ASN A 186 -15.75 -23.60 6.53
N PHE A 187 -15.33 -23.79 7.78
CA PHE A 187 -14.01 -23.40 8.26
C PHE A 187 -12.86 -24.21 7.63
N GLU A 188 -13.08 -25.49 7.30
CA GLU A 188 -12.07 -26.32 6.64
C GLU A 188 -11.85 -25.88 5.19
N ASP A 189 -12.92 -25.54 4.47
CA ASP A 189 -12.83 -24.97 3.12
C ASP A 189 -12.00 -23.68 3.13
N PHE A 190 -12.23 -22.80 4.11
CA PHE A 190 -11.42 -21.59 4.30
C PHE A 190 -9.95 -21.92 4.57
N CYS A 191 -9.65 -22.82 5.51
CA CYS A 191 -8.26 -23.20 5.83
C CYS A 191 -7.54 -23.78 4.62
N GLN A 192 -8.21 -24.65 3.86
CA GLN A 192 -7.64 -25.30 2.69
C GLN A 192 -7.42 -24.31 1.54
N ALA A 193 -8.39 -23.41 1.29
CA ALA A 193 -8.26 -22.36 0.28
C ALA A 193 -7.19 -21.32 0.64
N SER A 194 -7.09 -20.94 1.93
CA SER A 194 -6.10 -19.96 2.41
C SER A 194 -4.70 -20.53 2.58
N GLY A 195 -4.59 -21.85 2.73
CA GLY A 195 -3.35 -22.54 3.12
C GLY A 195 -2.95 -22.29 4.57
N PHE A 196 -3.82 -21.69 5.40
CA PHE A 196 -3.51 -21.43 6.79
C PHE A 196 -3.78 -22.67 7.65
N PRO A 197 -2.91 -22.96 8.65
CA PRO A 197 -3.24 -23.96 9.65
C PRO A 197 -4.45 -23.49 10.49
N PRO A 198 -5.28 -24.41 11.02
CA PRO A 198 -6.50 -24.08 11.76
C PRO A 198 -6.31 -23.05 12.89
N LYS A 199 -5.16 -23.08 13.60
CA LYS A 199 -4.88 -22.14 14.69
C LYS A 199 -4.71 -20.69 14.20
N GLU A 200 -4.19 -20.49 13.00
CA GLU A 200 -4.00 -19.18 12.38
C GLU A 200 -5.26 -18.70 11.69
N ALA A 201 -5.94 -19.59 10.95
CA ALA A 201 -7.19 -19.31 10.25
C ALA A 201 -8.29 -18.78 11.20
N LYS A 202 -8.35 -19.25 12.45
CA LYS A 202 -9.26 -18.73 13.49
C LYS A 202 -9.07 -17.25 13.82
N LYS A 203 -7.90 -16.67 13.50
CA LYS A 203 -7.56 -15.26 13.79
C LYS A 203 -7.74 -14.35 12.59
N VAL A 204 -8.14 -14.91 11.44
CA VAL A 204 -8.18 -14.21 10.16
C VAL A 204 -9.62 -14.25 9.65
N ALA A 205 -10.15 -13.06 9.38
CA ALA A 205 -11.51 -12.87 8.89
C ALA A 205 -11.59 -12.95 7.37
N GLY A 206 -10.58 -12.42 6.68
CA GLY A 206 -10.45 -12.47 5.23
C GLY A 206 -8.98 -12.56 4.83
N TYR A 207 -8.74 -12.95 3.58
CA TYR A 207 -7.40 -13.02 3.05
C TYR A 207 -7.37 -12.85 1.53
N LYS A 208 -6.47 -11.99 1.05
CA LYS A 208 -6.10 -11.89 -0.36
C LYS A 208 -5.08 -12.96 -0.74
N LEU A 209 -5.43 -13.79 -1.73
CA LEU A 209 -4.60 -14.89 -2.18
C LEU A 209 -3.55 -14.46 -3.19
N GLY A 210 -2.29 -14.78 -2.90
CA GLY A 210 -1.19 -14.59 -3.83
C GLY A 210 -1.09 -15.64 -4.94
N PHE A 211 -1.83 -16.75 -4.84
CA PHE A 211 -1.77 -17.86 -5.79
C PHE A 211 -3.14 -18.52 -6.02
N SER A 212 -3.31 -19.09 -7.21
CA SER A 212 -4.44 -19.87 -7.67
C SER A 212 -3.95 -20.94 -8.65
N LYS A 213 -4.76 -21.99 -8.86
CA LYS A 213 -4.55 -22.95 -9.96
C LYS A 213 -4.73 -22.31 -11.33
N ILE A 214 -5.43 -21.18 -11.41
CA ILE A 214 -5.55 -20.34 -12.61
C ILE A 214 -4.53 -19.19 -12.48
N PRO A 215 -3.37 -19.24 -13.15
CA PRO A 215 -2.29 -18.27 -12.90
C PRO A 215 -2.65 -16.82 -13.20
N GLU A 216 -3.58 -16.58 -14.13
CA GLU A 216 -4.09 -15.24 -14.45
C GLU A 216 -4.85 -14.60 -13.28
N LEU A 217 -5.41 -15.40 -12.37
CA LEU A 217 -6.15 -14.93 -11.18
C LEU A 217 -5.28 -14.76 -9.94
N ASN A 218 -3.97 -14.97 -10.04
CA ASN A 218 -3.05 -14.75 -8.91
C ASN A 218 -3.12 -13.30 -8.42
N GLY A 219 -3.39 -13.10 -7.12
CA GLY A 219 -3.55 -11.76 -6.56
C GLY A 219 -4.91 -11.10 -6.84
N LEU A 220 -5.83 -11.78 -7.52
CA LEU A 220 -7.17 -11.29 -7.87
C LEU A 220 -8.29 -12.03 -7.12
N ILE A 221 -7.95 -12.80 -6.09
CA ILE A 221 -8.90 -13.59 -5.33
C ILE A 221 -8.81 -13.21 -3.86
N ASN A 222 -9.95 -12.87 -3.28
CA ASN A 222 -10.13 -12.65 -1.86
C ASN A 222 -11.04 -13.77 -1.31
N ILE A 223 -10.73 -14.27 -0.13
CA ILE A 223 -11.53 -15.27 0.57
C ILE A 223 -11.94 -14.74 1.96
N GLU A 224 -13.18 -15.00 2.37
CA GLU A 224 -13.76 -14.64 3.67
C GLU A 224 -13.99 -15.91 4.49
N ASN A 225 -13.59 -15.88 5.77
CA ASN A 225 -13.97 -16.87 6.76
C ASN A 225 -15.37 -16.56 7.30
N SER A 226 -16.39 -16.82 6.47
CA SER A 226 -17.79 -16.56 6.82
C SER A 226 -18.33 -17.54 7.85
N SER A 227 -17.61 -18.60 8.23
CA SER A 227 -18.03 -19.50 9.32
C SER A 227 -18.10 -18.77 10.69
N ILE A 228 -17.51 -17.57 10.80
CA ILE A 228 -17.50 -16.76 12.02
C ILE A 228 -18.73 -15.83 12.09
N SER A 229 -19.38 -15.51 10.96
CA SER A 229 -20.46 -14.50 10.92
C SER A 229 -21.64 -14.88 11.80
N ASP A 230 -22.02 -16.17 11.77
CA ASP A 230 -23.17 -16.69 12.51
C ASP A 230 -22.94 -16.63 14.04
N PHE A 231 -21.68 -16.81 14.45
CA PHE A 231 -21.28 -16.70 15.85
C PHE A 231 -21.30 -15.24 16.34
N LEU A 232 -20.86 -14.29 15.52
CA LEU A 232 -20.76 -12.88 15.91
C LEU A 232 -22.11 -12.14 15.90
N LYS A 233 -23.11 -12.64 15.18
CA LYS A 233 -24.42 -11.97 14.96
C LYS A 233 -24.30 -10.54 14.43
N ASP A 234 -23.16 -10.17 13.84
CA ASP A 234 -22.93 -8.86 13.25
C ASP A 234 -23.34 -8.88 11.77
N LYS A 235 -24.53 -8.31 11.47
CA LYS A 235 -25.07 -8.23 10.10
C LYS A 235 -24.12 -7.51 9.12
N ASN A 236 -23.22 -6.67 9.63
CA ASN A 236 -22.26 -5.93 8.82
C ASN A 236 -20.87 -6.58 8.77
N TYR A 237 -20.68 -7.77 9.36
CA TYR A 237 -19.40 -8.47 9.40
C TYR A 237 -18.80 -8.64 8.00
N SER A 238 -19.54 -9.30 7.11
CA SER A 238 -19.08 -9.58 5.75
C SER A 238 -18.77 -8.30 4.96
N LYS A 239 -19.61 -7.24 5.09
CA LYS A 239 -19.34 -5.94 4.45
C LYS A 239 -18.02 -5.33 4.93
N LYS A 240 -17.73 -5.40 6.24
CA LYS A 240 -16.47 -4.88 6.81
C LYS A 240 -15.25 -5.64 6.31
N VAL A 241 -15.30 -6.97 6.32
CA VAL A 241 -14.21 -7.82 5.82
C VAL A 241 -14.02 -7.59 4.32
N GLN A 242 -15.10 -7.49 3.56
CA GLN A 242 -15.03 -7.20 2.14
C GLN A 242 -14.34 -5.88 1.83
N LEU A 243 -14.75 -4.78 2.48
CA LEU A 243 -14.10 -3.47 2.29
C LEU A 243 -12.61 -3.49 2.69
N HIS A 244 -12.27 -4.25 3.73
CA HIS A 244 -10.88 -4.42 4.18
C HIS A 244 -10.01 -5.13 3.11
N GLU A 245 -10.44 -6.29 2.62
CA GLU A 245 -9.68 -7.05 1.60
C GLU A 245 -9.68 -6.36 0.22
N GLU A 246 -10.75 -5.64 -0.09
CA GLU A 246 -10.87 -4.82 -1.30
C GLU A 246 -9.85 -3.67 -1.29
N GLN A 247 -9.66 -2.99 -0.15
CA GLN A 247 -8.63 -1.95 -0.02
C GLN A 247 -7.23 -2.48 -0.34
N HIS A 248 -6.85 -3.68 0.10
CA HIS A 248 -5.56 -4.28 -0.26
C HIS A 248 -5.40 -4.53 -1.76
N SER A 249 -6.52 -4.75 -2.46
CA SER A 249 -6.53 -4.99 -3.90
C SER A 249 -6.40 -3.70 -4.68
N ILE A 250 -7.09 -2.66 -4.23
CA ILE A 250 -7.08 -1.31 -4.79
C ILE A 250 -5.71 -0.64 -4.58
N GLU A 251 -5.15 -0.72 -3.38
CA GLU A 251 -3.83 -0.15 -3.05
C GLU A 251 -2.72 -0.67 -3.99
N GLU A 252 -2.80 -1.94 -4.42
CA GLU A 252 -1.82 -2.53 -5.33
C GLU A 252 -1.89 -1.97 -6.75
N ILE A 253 -3.08 -1.56 -7.21
CA ILE A 253 -3.27 -0.96 -8.54
C ILE A 253 -2.62 0.41 -8.58
N PHE A 254 -2.94 1.24 -7.59
CA PHE A 254 -2.54 2.64 -7.59
C PHE A 254 -1.09 2.90 -7.17
N LYS A 255 -0.38 1.86 -6.70
CA LYS A 255 1.08 1.88 -6.54
C LYS A 255 1.84 1.62 -7.84
N GLY A 256 1.15 1.50 -8.99
CA GLY A 256 1.79 1.44 -10.30
C GLY A 256 2.14 0.02 -10.79
N GLY A 257 1.41 -1.01 -10.35
CA GLY A 257 1.42 -2.32 -11.01
C GLY A 257 2.72 -3.15 -10.91
N ASP A 258 3.83 -2.59 -10.43
CA ASP A 258 4.96 -3.37 -9.94
C ASP A 258 4.79 -3.47 -8.42
N LEU A 259 4.58 -4.64 -7.85
CA LEU A 259 5.66 -5.59 -7.59
C LEU A 259 6.94 -4.95 -7.05
N GLU A 260 7.00 -3.70 -6.58
CA GLU A 260 8.11 -3.28 -5.73
C GLU A 260 8.06 -4.04 -4.42
N PHE A 261 6.90 -4.51 -3.94
CA PHE A 261 6.86 -5.41 -2.79
C PHE A 261 7.34 -6.86 -3.10
N GLN A 262 7.33 -7.29 -4.37
CA GLN A 262 7.85 -8.62 -4.78
C GLN A 262 9.23 -8.58 -5.48
N LYS A 263 9.62 -7.44 -6.07
CA LYS A 263 10.98 -7.10 -6.52
C LYS A 263 11.84 -6.64 -5.34
N ASN A 264 11.23 -5.99 -4.34
CA ASN A 264 11.67 -6.05 -2.94
C ASN A 264 11.10 -7.32 -2.27
N LYS A 265 11.18 -8.49 -2.93
CA LYS A 265 11.71 -9.65 -2.21
C LYS A 265 12.92 -9.07 -1.52
N ILE A 266 12.80 -8.81 -0.20
CA ILE A 266 13.80 -8.14 0.63
C ILE A 266 15.12 -8.53 0.02
N ASP A 267 15.76 -7.61 -0.72
CA ASP A 267 16.96 -8.00 -1.43
C ASP A 267 18.02 -7.95 -0.35
N VAL A 268 18.01 -8.96 0.51
CA VAL A 268 18.88 -9.04 1.65
C VAL A 268 20.33 -9.17 1.21
N LYS A 269 20.56 -9.33 -0.10
CA LYS A 269 21.86 -9.19 -0.75
C LYS A 269 22.32 -7.73 -0.90
N LYS A 270 21.42 -6.74 -0.87
CA LYS A 270 21.75 -5.30 -0.86
C LYS A 270 22.15 -4.79 0.53
N VAL A 271 21.81 -5.53 1.60
CA VAL A 271 22.30 -5.23 2.95
C VAL A 271 23.79 -5.62 3.01
N LYS A 272 24.68 -4.64 2.86
CA LYS A 272 26.13 -4.84 2.99
C LYS A 272 26.51 -4.90 4.47
N PHE A 273 26.59 -6.10 5.02
CA PHE A 273 27.18 -6.31 6.35
C PHE A 273 28.71 -6.09 6.27
N ASN A 274 29.21 -5.10 7.02
CA ASN A 274 30.63 -4.98 7.34
C ASN A 274 30.67 -5.18 8.85
N ILE A 275 31.24 -6.27 9.36
CA ILE A 275 31.40 -6.44 10.81
C ILE A 275 32.67 -5.66 11.21
N PRO A 276 32.52 -4.51 11.87
CA PRO A 276 33.22 -4.38 13.16
C PRO A 276 32.50 -3.59 14.28
N ALA A 277 31.24 -3.13 14.16
CA ALA A 277 30.58 -2.35 15.23
C ALA A 277 29.19 -2.87 15.62
N ILE A 278 28.99 -3.08 16.94
CA ILE A 278 27.72 -3.46 17.59
C ILE A 278 26.55 -2.56 17.16
N GLU A 279 26.82 -1.28 16.94
CA GLU A 279 25.81 -0.29 16.50
C GLU A 279 25.27 -0.57 15.11
N LYS A 280 26.11 -1.10 14.20
CA LYS A 280 25.67 -1.45 12.85
C LYS A 280 24.69 -2.62 12.85
N ILE A 281 24.92 -3.63 13.69
CA ILE A 281 24.00 -4.78 13.85
C ILE A 281 22.63 -4.29 14.34
N LYS A 282 22.60 -3.35 15.29
CA LYS A 282 21.35 -2.74 15.75
C LYS A 282 20.65 -2.00 14.60
N ALA A 283 21.38 -1.17 13.86
CA ALA A 283 20.83 -0.45 12.70
C ALA A 283 20.24 -1.42 11.66
N ASP A 284 20.94 -2.50 11.31
CA ASP A 284 20.46 -3.51 10.36
C ASP A 284 19.16 -4.17 10.83
N ILE A 285 18.98 -4.39 12.15
CA ILE A 285 17.74 -4.93 12.71
C ILE A 285 16.59 -3.93 12.58
N TYR A 286 16.85 -2.64 12.83
CA TYR A 286 15.85 -1.57 12.63
C TYR A 286 15.49 -1.40 11.15
N ASP A 287 16.47 -1.46 10.25
CA ASP A 287 16.24 -1.39 8.80
C ASP A 287 15.37 -2.56 8.34
N LEU A 288 15.64 -3.77 8.81
CA LEU A 288 14.79 -4.95 8.54
C LEU A 288 13.37 -4.77 9.07
N TYR A 289 13.23 -4.17 10.24
CA TYR A 289 11.93 -3.91 10.83
C TYR A 289 11.15 -2.84 10.04
N ASP A 290 11.83 -1.82 9.54
CA ASP A 290 11.24 -0.78 8.71
C ASP A 290 10.74 -1.30 7.36
N LEU A 291 11.14 -2.51 6.94
CA LEU A 291 10.53 -3.20 5.79
C LEU A 291 9.04 -3.56 6.01
N TYR A 292 8.54 -3.48 7.26
CA TYR A 292 7.11 -3.70 7.59
C TYR A 292 6.28 -2.45 7.51
N ASP A 293 6.88 -1.28 7.42
CA ASP A 293 6.14 -0.03 7.31
C ASP A 293 5.09 -0.06 6.19
N PRO A 294 5.34 -0.65 5.00
CA PRO A 294 4.30 -0.81 3.99
C PRO A 294 3.19 -1.78 4.38
N CYS A 295 3.48 -2.87 5.10
CA CYS A 295 2.46 -3.80 5.61
C CYS A 295 1.59 -3.11 6.66
N ILE A 296 2.21 -2.47 7.66
CA ILE A 296 1.54 -1.70 8.70
C ILE A 296 0.65 -0.63 8.07
N LYS A 297 1.19 0.12 7.10
CA LYS A 297 0.45 1.11 6.34
C LYS A 297 -0.77 0.50 5.67
N ASN A 298 -0.59 -0.59 4.92
CA ASN A 298 -1.67 -1.26 4.20
C ASN A 298 -2.80 -1.69 5.15
N GLU A 299 -2.47 -2.24 6.32
CA GLU A 299 -3.48 -2.61 7.33
C GLU A 299 -4.19 -1.42 7.95
N ILE A 300 -3.46 -0.34 8.25
CA ILE A 300 -4.08 0.89 8.75
C ILE A 300 -5.07 1.42 7.73
N LEU A 301 -4.69 1.47 6.44
CA LEU A 301 -5.55 1.95 5.36
C LEU A 301 -6.78 1.07 5.17
N ALA A 302 -6.64 -0.26 5.21
CA ALA A 302 -7.76 -1.20 5.11
C ALA A 302 -8.74 -1.05 6.27
N HIS A 303 -8.25 -0.93 7.52
CA HIS A 303 -9.11 -0.63 8.66
C HIS A 303 -9.70 0.78 8.64
N LEU A 304 -9.01 1.74 8.03
CA LEU A 304 -9.58 3.06 7.77
C LEU A 304 -10.70 2.98 6.73
N LYS A 305 -10.74 2.03 5.80
CA LYS A 305 -11.90 1.90 4.89
C LYS A 305 -13.17 1.40 5.60
N GLU A 306 -13.03 0.73 6.74
CA GLU A 306 -14.17 0.24 7.52
C GLU A 306 -14.87 1.37 8.31
N GLU A 307 -15.98 1.90 7.79
CA GLU A 307 -16.77 3.02 8.37
C GLU A 307 -17.02 2.87 9.88
N SER A 308 -17.36 1.67 10.33
CA SER A 308 -17.71 1.38 11.74
C SER A 308 -16.53 1.40 12.72
N ARG A 309 -15.29 1.46 12.23
CA ARG A 309 -14.10 1.48 13.10
C ARG A 309 -13.68 2.90 13.40
N ASN A 310 -13.63 3.22 14.68
CA ASN A 310 -12.95 4.42 15.15
C ASN A 310 -11.43 4.16 15.29
N PHE A 311 -10.64 5.24 15.27
CA PHE A 311 -9.17 5.17 15.36
C PHE A 311 -8.66 4.35 16.56
N LYS A 312 -9.31 4.44 17.73
CA LYS A 312 -8.92 3.68 18.93
C LYS A 312 -9.08 2.17 18.73
N LYS A 313 -10.15 1.72 18.07
CA LYS A 313 -10.35 0.30 17.75
C LYS A 313 -9.27 -0.21 16.79
N ILE A 314 -8.89 0.58 15.79
CA ILE A 314 -7.82 0.23 14.85
C ILE A 314 -6.49 0.04 15.61
N GLU A 315 -6.15 1.00 16.47
CA GLU A 315 -4.95 0.93 17.31
C GLU A 315 -4.94 -0.34 18.19
N VAL A 316 -6.03 -0.64 18.88
CA VAL A 316 -6.14 -1.86 19.72
C VAL A 316 -5.95 -3.13 18.89
N ILE A 317 -6.52 -3.19 17.69
CA ILE A 317 -6.46 -4.39 16.84
C ILE A 317 -5.05 -4.62 16.31
N LEU A 318 -4.37 -3.56 15.87
CA LEU A 318 -3.01 -3.62 15.33
C LEU A 318 -1.94 -3.82 16.42
N THR A 319 -2.22 -3.46 17.67
CA THR A 319 -1.27 -3.59 18.79
C THR A 319 -1.54 -4.80 19.69
N LYS A 320 -2.59 -5.60 19.41
CA LYS A 320 -2.95 -6.77 20.20
C LYS A 320 -1.87 -7.85 20.12
N LYS A 321 -1.17 -8.09 21.23
CA LYS A 321 -0.16 -9.16 21.36
C LYS A 321 -0.73 -10.53 20.98
N GLY A 322 -0.04 -11.23 20.07
CA GLY A 322 -0.48 -12.53 19.56
C GLY A 322 -1.72 -12.50 18.64
N GLY A 323 -2.18 -11.29 18.26
CA GLY A 323 -3.24 -11.06 17.29
C GLY A 323 -2.80 -11.35 15.85
N GLY A 324 -3.73 -11.19 14.91
CA GLY A 324 -3.48 -11.39 13.48
C GLY A 324 -2.45 -10.43 12.87
N TYR A 325 -2.14 -9.33 13.54
CA TYR A 325 -1.24 -8.29 13.05
C TYR A 325 0.03 -8.13 13.90
N ASP A 326 0.37 -9.14 14.70
CA ASP A 326 1.65 -9.19 15.43
C ASP A 326 2.79 -9.50 14.45
N PHE A 327 3.14 -8.52 13.60
CA PHE A 327 4.13 -8.65 12.54
C PHE A 327 5.51 -9.07 13.05
N ILE A 328 5.83 -8.69 14.29
CA ILE A 328 7.10 -9.03 14.94
C ILE A 328 7.18 -10.55 15.16
N LYS A 329 6.10 -11.18 15.63
CA LYS A 329 6.07 -12.62 15.88
C LYS A 329 5.76 -13.47 14.66
N LYS A 330 4.94 -12.96 13.74
CA LYS A 330 4.49 -13.72 12.56
C LYS A 330 5.63 -14.03 11.59
N THR A 331 6.67 -13.21 11.60
CA THR A 331 7.75 -13.38 10.66
C THR A 331 8.87 -14.17 11.32
N ASP A 332 9.42 -15.14 10.62
CA ASP A 332 10.62 -15.86 11.03
C ASP A 332 11.90 -14.99 10.90
N PHE A 333 11.81 -13.75 11.41
CA PHE A 333 12.81 -12.68 11.32
C PHE A 333 14.15 -13.14 11.84
N LYS A 334 14.06 -13.74 13.02
CA LYS A 334 15.20 -14.26 13.73
C LYS A 334 15.94 -15.24 12.83
N ASN A 335 15.26 -16.23 12.26
CA ASN A 335 15.97 -17.21 11.43
C ASN A 335 16.44 -16.62 10.10
N LEU A 336 15.67 -15.72 9.47
CA LEU A 336 16.11 -15.06 8.22
C LEU A 336 17.39 -14.23 8.46
N TYR A 337 17.37 -13.37 9.47
CA TYR A 337 18.50 -12.52 9.83
C TYR A 337 19.72 -13.33 10.24
N LEU A 338 19.53 -14.32 11.12
CA LEU A 338 20.62 -15.20 11.54
C LEU A 338 21.20 -15.99 10.37
N LYS A 339 20.39 -16.44 9.41
CA LYS A 339 20.88 -17.12 8.20
C LYS A 339 21.74 -16.20 7.32
N LEU A 340 21.42 -14.92 7.26
CA LEU A 340 22.16 -13.95 6.46
C LEU A 340 23.48 -13.60 7.14
N LEU A 341 23.44 -13.31 8.44
CA LEU A 341 24.63 -13.10 9.25
C LEU A 341 25.55 -14.31 9.25
N GLU A 342 25.01 -15.54 9.36
CA GLU A 342 25.83 -16.75 9.35
C GLU A 342 26.64 -16.87 8.04
N LYS A 343 26.08 -16.42 6.91
CA LYS A 343 26.82 -16.39 5.64
C LYS A 343 27.95 -15.36 5.66
N GLU A 344 27.77 -14.23 6.31
CA GLU A 344 28.80 -13.18 6.39
C GLU A 344 29.89 -13.53 7.41
N ILE A 345 29.52 -14.09 8.57
CA ILE A 345 30.47 -14.58 9.59
C ILE A 345 31.38 -15.66 8.99
N LYS A 346 30.83 -16.59 8.19
CA LYS A 346 31.61 -17.64 7.50
C LYS A 346 32.67 -17.10 6.55
N LYS A 347 32.53 -15.87 6.04
CA LYS A 347 33.53 -15.25 5.15
C LYS A 347 34.71 -14.65 5.93
N ILE A 348 34.50 -14.26 7.18
CA ILE A 348 35.46 -13.47 7.96
C ILE A 348 36.25 -14.35 8.94
N TYR A 349 35.62 -15.36 9.54
CA TYR A 349 36.22 -16.13 10.63
C TYR A 349 36.57 -17.56 10.23
N VAL A 350 37.79 -18.00 10.58
CA VAL A 350 38.31 -19.35 10.27
C VAL A 350 38.00 -20.35 11.39
N SER A 351 38.11 -19.94 12.66
CA SER A 351 37.92 -20.79 13.85
C SER A 351 36.44 -21.02 14.19
N GLU A 352 36.05 -22.28 14.44
CA GLU A 352 34.68 -22.64 14.88
C GLU A 352 34.32 -22.10 16.26
N LYS A 353 35.30 -21.97 17.17
CA LYS A 353 35.09 -21.41 18.51
C LYS A 353 34.65 -19.94 18.43
N ASP A 354 35.29 -19.16 17.57
CA ASP A 354 35.00 -17.74 17.40
C ASP A 354 33.65 -17.53 16.70
N LYS A 355 33.33 -18.38 15.70
CA LYS A 355 32.00 -18.39 15.06
C LYS A 355 30.90 -18.64 16.08
N LYS A 356 31.07 -19.61 16.99
CA LYS A 356 30.08 -19.94 18.03
C LYS A 356 29.90 -18.77 19.00
N MET A 357 30.99 -18.22 19.53
CA MET A 357 30.94 -17.09 20.46
C MET A 357 30.25 -15.87 19.83
N LEU A 358 30.62 -15.52 18.60
CA LEU A 358 30.03 -14.39 17.89
C LEU A 358 28.53 -14.61 17.61
N LYS A 359 28.14 -15.84 17.24
CA LYS A 359 26.73 -16.21 17.04
C LYS A 359 25.92 -16.01 18.33
N GLU A 360 26.45 -16.37 19.48
CA GLU A 360 25.79 -16.17 20.78
C GLU A 360 25.64 -14.68 21.12
N ILE A 361 26.69 -13.88 20.90
CA ILE A 361 26.66 -12.41 21.10
C ILE A 361 25.59 -11.77 20.22
N ILE A 362 25.61 -12.07 18.92
CA ILE A 362 24.63 -11.58 17.94
C ILE A 362 23.22 -12.01 18.32
N GLN A 363 23.04 -13.27 18.72
CA GLN A 363 21.74 -13.78 19.12
C GLN A 363 21.19 -13.02 20.33
N LYS A 364 22.04 -12.74 21.33
CA LYS A 364 21.69 -11.95 22.51
C LYS A 364 21.33 -10.51 22.12
N MET A 365 22.13 -9.87 21.27
CA MET A 365 21.86 -8.52 20.75
C MET A 365 20.56 -8.46 19.96
N PHE A 366 20.31 -9.43 19.09
CA PHE A 366 19.10 -9.53 18.31
C PHE A 366 17.88 -9.65 19.22
N ASN A 367 17.90 -10.57 20.19
CA ASN A 367 16.80 -10.74 21.13
C ASN A 367 16.55 -9.47 21.96
N ASN A 368 17.60 -8.75 22.37
CA ASN A 368 17.48 -7.50 23.12
C ASN A 368 16.88 -6.37 22.26
N THR A 369 17.36 -6.22 21.02
CA THR A 369 16.85 -5.22 20.08
C THR A 369 15.41 -5.53 19.69
N LEU A 370 15.07 -6.80 19.48
CA LEU A 370 13.70 -7.24 19.21
C LEU A 370 12.76 -6.91 20.37
N LYS A 371 13.17 -7.16 21.63
CA LYS A 371 12.38 -6.77 22.82
C LYS A 371 12.15 -5.25 22.88
N GLN A 372 13.14 -4.45 22.50
CA GLN A 372 12.99 -2.99 22.43
C GLN A 372 11.97 -2.60 21.35
N ILE A 373 12.09 -3.18 20.14
CA ILE A 373 11.14 -2.96 19.04
C ILE A 373 9.71 -3.39 19.46
N GLU A 374 9.55 -4.54 20.12
CA GLU A 374 8.26 -5.00 20.65
C GLU A 374 7.64 -4.00 21.63
N LYS A 375 8.47 -3.32 22.42
CA LYS A 375 8.03 -2.28 23.37
C LYS A 375 7.66 -0.97 22.66
N GLU A 376 8.39 -0.58 21.63
CA GLU A 376 8.18 0.66 20.87
C GLU A 376 7.04 0.53 19.84
N TYR A 377 6.75 -0.68 19.36
CA TYR A 377 5.79 -0.93 18.30
C TYR A 377 4.40 -0.34 18.56
N PRO A 378 3.77 -0.56 19.73
CA PRO A 378 2.47 0.06 20.01
C PRO A 378 2.52 1.58 19.90
N GLN A 379 3.58 2.22 20.41
CA GLN A 379 3.75 3.68 20.35
C GLN A 379 3.90 4.18 18.90
N LYS A 380 4.65 3.44 18.06
CA LYS A 380 4.79 3.71 16.63
C LYS A 380 3.42 3.67 15.94
N ILE A 381 2.63 2.62 16.17
CA ILE A 381 1.25 2.51 15.65
C ILE A 381 0.36 3.65 16.15
N SER A 382 0.35 3.94 17.46
CA SER A 382 -0.41 5.05 18.03
C SER A 382 -0.08 6.38 17.36
N SER A 383 1.20 6.62 17.04
CA SER A 383 1.64 7.84 16.36
C SER A 383 1.07 7.97 14.95
N PHE A 384 1.03 6.88 14.19
CA PHE A 384 0.47 6.83 12.83
C PHE A 384 -1.04 7.03 12.85
N ILE A 385 -1.74 6.34 13.75
CA ILE A 385 -3.19 6.47 13.93
C ILE A 385 -3.58 7.89 14.37
N ARG A 386 -2.79 8.51 15.26
CA ARG A 386 -2.99 9.91 15.67
C ARG A 386 -2.79 10.88 14.51
N ALA A 387 -1.78 10.65 13.67
CA ALA A 387 -1.58 11.47 12.47
C ALA A 387 -2.76 11.36 11.51
N ALA A 388 -3.26 10.15 11.24
CA ALA A 388 -4.45 9.92 10.43
C ALA A 388 -5.70 10.61 11.02
N LYS A 389 -5.91 10.51 12.34
CA LYS A 389 -7.00 11.21 13.05
C LYS A 389 -6.91 12.73 12.94
N ASN A 390 -5.71 13.29 12.94
CA ASN A 390 -5.53 14.73 12.78
C ASN A 390 -5.83 15.15 11.33
N LEU A 391 -5.37 14.37 10.35
CA LEU A 391 -5.65 14.62 8.94
C LEU A 391 -7.14 14.48 8.58
N SER A 392 -7.87 13.58 9.24
CA SER A 392 -9.32 13.40 9.03
C SER A 392 -10.16 14.63 9.39
N LYS A 393 -9.59 15.60 10.12
CA LYS A 393 -10.27 16.89 10.39
C LYS A 393 -10.34 17.78 9.15
N PHE A 394 -9.46 17.54 8.17
CA PHE A 394 -9.31 18.35 6.96
C PHE A 394 -9.87 17.67 5.72
N LEU A 395 -10.07 16.35 5.78
CA LEU A 395 -10.64 15.53 4.73
C LEU A 395 -11.88 14.84 5.29
N PRO A 396 -13.09 15.37 5.03
CA PRO A 396 -14.32 14.86 5.64
C PRO A 396 -14.70 13.48 5.09
N LYS A 397 -14.36 13.19 3.84
CA LYS A 397 -14.55 11.87 3.24
C LYS A 397 -13.40 10.95 3.62
N ARG A 398 -13.74 9.76 4.08
CA ARG A 398 -12.77 8.79 4.61
C ARG A 398 -11.89 8.21 3.51
N GLU A 399 -12.44 8.11 2.30
CA GLU A 399 -11.79 7.67 1.08
C GLU A 399 -10.67 8.63 0.69
N GLU A 400 -10.93 9.95 0.74
CA GLU A 400 -9.91 10.98 0.48
C GLU A 400 -8.76 10.88 1.50
N LEU A 401 -9.07 10.64 2.78
CA LEU A 401 -8.04 10.41 3.80
C LEU A 401 -7.19 9.17 3.49
N VAL A 402 -7.83 8.05 3.16
CA VAL A 402 -7.14 6.80 2.79
C VAL A 402 -6.20 7.05 1.61
N TRP A 403 -6.66 7.76 0.57
CA TRP A 403 -5.85 8.09 -0.60
C TRP A 403 -4.70 9.06 -0.31
N LEU A 404 -4.92 10.09 0.51
CA LEU A 404 -3.83 10.99 0.93
C LEU A 404 -2.72 10.20 1.67
N LEU A 405 -3.13 9.29 2.53
CA LEU A 405 -2.20 8.47 3.32
C LEU A 405 -1.51 7.39 2.45
N SER A 406 -2.20 6.86 1.43
CA SER A 406 -1.67 5.82 0.53
C SER A 406 -0.54 6.33 -0.38
N ILE A 407 -0.51 7.62 -0.71
CA ILE A 407 0.59 8.22 -1.50
C ILE A 407 1.79 8.68 -0.63
N GLU A 408 1.64 8.72 0.69
CA GLU A 408 2.68 9.20 1.60
C GLU A 408 3.36 8.08 2.39
N PRO A 409 4.70 8.05 2.51
CA PRO A 409 5.38 7.12 3.41
C PRO A 409 4.85 7.26 4.85
N ILE A 410 4.59 6.14 5.52
CA ILE A 410 3.96 6.15 6.85
C ILE A 410 4.76 6.94 7.90
N LYS A 411 6.10 6.90 7.82
CA LYS A 411 7.00 7.69 8.67
C LYS A 411 6.80 9.21 8.52
N LYS A 412 6.27 9.67 7.39
CA LYS A 412 6.01 11.09 7.11
C LYS A 412 4.62 11.55 7.57
N TRP A 413 3.71 10.66 7.96
CA TRP A 413 2.33 11.02 8.30
C TRP A 413 2.23 12.04 9.44
N SER A 414 3.01 11.88 10.52
CA SER A 414 3.03 12.86 11.62
C SER A 414 3.52 14.24 11.19
N ARG A 415 4.47 14.30 10.24
CA ARG A 415 4.92 15.56 9.64
C ARG A 415 3.83 16.13 8.73
N LEU A 416 3.18 15.30 7.92
CA LEU A 416 2.07 15.69 7.04
C LEU A 416 0.89 16.27 7.84
N ALA A 417 0.51 15.64 8.94
CA ALA A 417 -0.57 16.13 9.80
C ALA A 417 -0.26 17.52 10.38
N ARG A 418 0.97 17.73 10.89
CA ARG A 418 1.42 19.05 11.35
C ARG A 418 1.46 20.08 10.23
N PHE A 419 1.88 19.64 9.04
CA PHE A 419 1.95 20.47 7.85
C PHE A 419 0.59 21.00 7.41
N PHE A 420 -0.44 20.14 7.39
CA PHE A 420 -1.81 20.53 7.10
C PHE A 420 -2.37 21.48 8.16
N GLN A 421 -2.14 21.18 9.44
CA GLN A 421 -2.56 22.05 10.54
C GLN A 421 -1.92 23.44 10.44
N GLU A 422 -0.61 23.53 10.16
CA GLU A 422 0.11 24.80 9.98
C GLU A 422 -0.48 25.67 8.85
N VAL A 423 -0.82 25.04 7.72
CA VAL A 423 -1.42 25.75 6.57
C VAL A 423 -2.82 26.27 6.92
N ILE A 424 -3.62 25.48 7.61
CA ILE A 424 -5.02 25.83 7.91
C ILE A 424 -5.13 26.87 9.02
N ASP A 425 -4.38 26.70 10.12
CA ASP A 425 -4.40 27.67 11.23
C ASP A 425 -4.00 29.07 10.74
N ARG A 426 -3.10 29.15 9.76
CA ARG A 426 -2.67 30.42 9.17
C ARG A 426 -3.64 30.99 8.15
N GLY A 427 -4.34 30.14 7.40
CA GLY A 427 -5.45 30.57 6.55
C GLY A 427 -6.60 31.20 7.36
N LEU A 428 -6.82 30.71 8.59
CA LEU A 428 -7.83 31.24 9.51
C LEU A 428 -7.40 32.54 10.20
N THR A 429 -6.11 32.72 10.53
CA THR A 429 -5.63 33.94 11.22
C THR A 429 -5.37 35.12 10.29
N SER A 430 -5.14 34.89 9.00
CA SER A 430 -4.94 35.96 8.01
C SER A 430 -6.25 36.51 7.42
N GLY A 431 -7.40 35.92 7.76
CA GLY A 431 -8.71 36.33 7.29
C GLY A 431 -9.56 37.00 8.38
N ASN A 432 -9.36 38.30 8.59
CA ASN A 432 -10.33 39.15 9.31
C ASN A 432 -11.56 39.50 8.44
N SER A 433 -11.75 38.79 7.31
CA SER A 433 -13.00 38.75 6.55
C SER A 433 -13.58 37.34 6.63
N ARG A 434 -14.40 37.11 7.67
CA ARG A 434 -15.25 35.91 7.79
C ARG A 434 -16.13 35.82 6.54
N GLY A 435 -15.82 34.90 5.61
CA GLY A 435 -16.80 34.48 4.60
C GLY A 435 -16.28 33.95 3.26
N GLN A 436 -15.04 34.24 2.82
CA GLN A 436 -14.68 33.99 1.40
C GLN A 436 -13.53 33.01 1.14
N THR A 437 -12.73 32.62 2.12
CA THR A 437 -11.53 31.80 1.86
C THR A 437 -11.78 30.30 1.77
N SER A 438 -12.83 29.75 2.40
CA SER A 438 -13.16 28.34 2.19
C SER A 438 -13.76 28.08 0.80
N GLU A 439 -14.54 29.02 0.25
CA GLU A 439 -15.08 28.87 -1.11
C GLU A 439 -14.02 29.05 -2.20
N ARG A 440 -13.00 29.91 -1.99
CA ARG A 440 -11.90 30.08 -2.97
C ARG A 440 -11.01 28.85 -3.17
N PHE A 441 -10.97 27.91 -2.23
CA PHE A 441 -10.16 26.69 -2.34
C PHE A 441 -10.98 25.42 -2.62
N PHE A 442 -12.29 25.42 -2.39
CA PHE A 442 -13.11 24.21 -2.42
C PHE A 442 -14.25 24.18 -3.45
N ASN A 443 -14.53 25.28 -4.17
CA ASN A 443 -15.42 25.27 -5.34
C ASN A 443 -14.63 25.08 -6.64
#